data_AF-A0A9W7CWX5-F1
#
_entry.id   AF-A0A9W7CWX5-F1
#
_cell.length_a   1.000
_cell.length_b   1.000
_cell.length_c   1.000
_cell.angle_alpha   90.00
_cell.angle_beta   90.00
_cell.angle_gamma   90.00
#
_symmetry.space_group_name_H-M   'P 1'
#
loop_
_entity.id
_entity.type
_entity.pdbx_description
1 polymer ?
#
loop_
_entity_poly.entity_id
_entity_poly.type
_entity_poly.pdbx_seq_one_letter_code
_entity_poly.pdbx_strand_id
1 'polypeptide(L)'
;MNATTIDTTALAVTNDENTKLQFKAAAYVSWAVTGVVFLLLIAMRKRLKIAIAIIRESSKAIQKLPMLLIWPVIPTAFFVGLVIYSVAVAAYLLSSDDLTSAVKESASTFNVTTELSAAEELPAKRLQQVLLAFHVFGFLWTNQLLQAISICVIAGSVAQFYWTPPSDNGKRTLEARFPIARALGYILRFHLGSLCFGSFIIAFVQFLRIMLEYLNRKYVKSRWLSCYFNV
;
A
#
# COMPACT_ATOMS: atom_id res chain seq x y z
N MET A 1 -54.28 -20.26 2.60
CA MET A 1 -52.99 -19.63 2.26
C MET A 1 -52.16 -20.67 1.53
N ASN A 2 -52.01 -20.54 0.21
CA ASN A 2 -51.38 -21.55 -0.64
C ASN A 2 -49.86 -21.32 -0.64
N ALA A 3 -49.11 -22.20 0.02
CA ALA A 3 -47.65 -22.17 0.00
C ALA A 3 -47.17 -22.73 -1.34
N THR A 4 -46.68 -21.85 -2.21
CA THR A 4 -45.97 -22.24 -3.43
C THR A 4 -44.66 -22.92 -3.04
N THR A 5 -44.61 -24.25 -3.17
CA THR A 5 -43.38 -25.02 -3.11
C THR A 5 -42.49 -24.60 -4.28
N ILE A 6 -41.47 -23.79 -4.00
CA ILE A 6 -40.48 -23.39 -4.99
C ILE A 6 -39.70 -24.65 -5.40
N ASP A 7 -39.74 -24.98 -6.68
CA ASP A 7 -39.13 -26.17 -7.27
C ASP A 7 -37.60 -25.99 -7.33
N THR A 8 -36.96 -26.27 -6.18
CA THR A 8 -35.52 -26.06 -5.94
C THR A 8 -34.64 -26.86 -6.90
N THR A 9 -35.13 -27.98 -7.42
CA THR A 9 -34.48 -28.81 -8.44
C THR A 9 -34.44 -28.12 -9.81
N ALA A 10 -35.54 -27.47 -10.23
CA ALA A 10 -35.60 -26.72 -11.49
C ALA A 10 -34.70 -25.47 -11.45
N LEU A 11 -34.65 -24.78 -10.30
CA LEU A 11 -33.70 -23.70 -10.07
C LEU A 11 -32.24 -24.21 -10.08
N ALA A 12 -31.94 -25.36 -9.49
CA ALA A 12 -30.59 -25.93 -9.54
C ALA A 12 -30.12 -26.29 -10.97
N VAL A 13 -31.01 -26.89 -11.78
CA VAL A 13 -30.71 -27.24 -13.19
C VAL A 13 -30.49 -26.00 -14.05
N THR A 14 -31.31 -24.97 -13.89
CA THR A 14 -31.15 -23.70 -14.62
C THR A 14 -29.87 -22.96 -14.24
N ASN A 15 -29.44 -23.03 -12.98
CA ASN A 15 -28.17 -22.45 -12.54
C ASN A 15 -26.95 -23.19 -13.13
N ASP A 16 -26.99 -24.52 -13.25
CA ASP A 16 -25.89 -25.32 -13.83
C ASP A 16 -25.69 -25.03 -15.33
N GLU A 17 -26.77 -24.92 -16.09
CA GLU A 17 -26.73 -24.58 -17.52
C GLU A 17 -26.23 -23.14 -17.76
N ASN A 18 -26.69 -22.17 -16.97
CA ASN A 18 -26.20 -20.79 -17.04
C ASN A 18 -24.71 -20.68 -16.65
N THR A 19 -24.26 -21.46 -15.66
CA THR A 19 -22.86 -21.51 -15.23
C THR A 19 -21.96 -22.05 -16.35
N LYS A 20 -22.38 -23.11 -17.06
CA LYS A 20 -21.68 -23.63 -18.24
C LYS A 20 -21.59 -22.59 -19.37
N LEU A 21 -22.66 -21.84 -19.62
CA LEU A 21 -22.69 -20.77 -20.62
C LEU A 21 -21.75 -19.61 -20.25
N GLN A 22 -21.72 -19.20 -18.98
CA GLN A 22 -20.81 -18.16 -18.49
C GLN A 22 -19.34 -18.55 -18.66
N PHE A 23 -18.98 -19.80 -18.35
CA PHE A 23 -17.61 -20.29 -18.56
C PHE A 23 -17.23 -20.37 -20.05
N LYS A 24 -18.16 -20.80 -20.92
CA LYS A 24 -17.94 -20.78 -22.38
C LYS A 24 -17.71 -19.36 -22.90
N ALA A 25 -18.54 -18.41 -22.47
CA ALA A 25 -18.38 -17.00 -22.84
C ALA A 25 -17.03 -16.43 -22.35
N ALA A 26 -16.65 -16.68 -21.10
CA ALA A 26 -15.36 -16.25 -20.56
C ALA A 26 -14.17 -16.85 -21.32
N ALA A 27 -14.26 -18.10 -21.77
CA ALA A 27 -13.23 -18.75 -22.57
C ALA A 27 -13.06 -18.09 -23.95
N TYR A 28 -14.17 -17.80 -24.67
CA TYR A 28 -14.11 -17.09 -25.94
C TYR A 28 -13.55 -15.67 -25.78
N VAL A 29 -13.94 -14.95 -24.73
CA VAL A 29 -13.40 -13.61 -24.41
C VAL A 29 -11.90 -13.70 -24.15
N SER A 30 -11.43 -14.67 -23.35
CA SER A 30 -10.00 -14.86 -23.08
C SER A 30 -9.21 -15.18 -24.35
N TRP A 31 -9.74 -16.03 -25.23
CA TRP A 31 -9.10 -16.35 -26.52
C TRP A 31 -9.03 -15.13 -27.43
N ALA A 32 -10.11 -14.34 -27.51
CA ALA A 32 -10.13 -13.10 -28.27
C ALA A 32 -9.12 -12.07 -27.72
N VAL A 33 -9.09 -11.85 -26.40
CA VAL A 33 -8.12 -10.97 -25.74
C VAL A 33 -6.69 -11.44 -26.02
N THR A 34 -6.42 -12.74 -25.91
CA THR A 34 -5.10 -13.32 -26.20
C THR A 34 -4.73 -13.13 -27.67
N GLY A 35 -5.66 -13.34 -28.61
CA GLY A 35 -5.45 -13.09 -30.02
C GLY A 35 -5.13 -11.63 -30.34
N VAL A 36 -5.86 -10.68 -29.73
CA VAL A 36 -5.60 -9.24 -29.86
C VAL A 36 -4.22 -8.88 -29.29
N VAL A 37 -3.88 -9.35 -28.08
CA VAL A 37 -2.55 -9.12 -27.48
C VAL A 37 -1.46 -9.72 -28.36
N PHE A 38 -1.65 -10.93 -28.89
CA PHE A 38 -0.69 -11.59 -29.78
C PHE A 38 -0.49 -10.81 -31.08
N LEU A 39 -1.58 -10.30 -31.68
CA LEU A 39 -1.53 -9.46 -32.88
C LEU A 39 -0.81 -8.14 -32.60
N LEU A 40 -1.04 -7.52 -31.43
CA LEU A 40 -0.29 -6.36 -30.96
C LEU A 40 1.20 -6.66 -30.77
N LEU A 41 1.57 -7.81 -30.18
CA LEU A 41 2.97 -8.23 -30.04
C LEU A 41 3.63 -8.45 -31.41
N ILE A 42 2.90 -8.99 -32.39
CA ILE A 42 3.37 -9.15 -33.77
C ILE A 42 3.60 -7.78 -34.44
N ALA A 43 2.66 -6.85 -34.31
CA ALA A 43 2.80 -5.51 -34.85
C ALA A 43 3.98 -4.75 -34.22
N MET A 44 4.24 -4.98 -32.93
CA MET A 44 5.30 -4.33 -32.16
C MET A 44 6.64 -5.07 -32.14
N ARG A 45 6.86 -6.08 -33.02
CA ARG A 45 8.10 -6.89 -33.07
C ARG A 45 9.39 -6.06 -33.02
N LYS A 46 9.42 -4.90 -33.70
CA LYS A 46 10.58 -4.00 -33.69
C LYS A 46 10.84 -3.40 -32.30
N ARG A 47 9.78 -2.98 -31.59
CA ARG A 47 9.88 -2.44 -30.22
C ARG A 47 10.22 -3.54 -29.22
N LEU A 48 9.70 -4.76 -29.42
CA LEU A 48 10.00 -5.91 -28.56
C LEU A 48 11.49 -6.27 -28.59
N LYS A 49 12.17 -6.18 -29.75
CA LYS A 49 13.63 -6.38 -29.83
C LYS A 49 14.41 -5.37 -28.97
N ILE A 50 14.00 -4.10 -28.98
CA ILE A 50 14.62 -3.05 -28.16
C ILE A 50 14.37 -3.34 -26.68
N ALA A 51 13.13 -3.71 -26.31
CA ALA A 51 12.78 -4.07 -24.94
C ALA A 51 13.59 -5.27 -24.42
N ILE A 52 13.75 -6.33 -25.23
CA ILE A 52 14.57 -7.50 -24.89
C ILE A 52 16.04 -7.09 -24.68
N ALA A 53 16.57 -6.19 -25.51
CA ALA A 53 17.93 -5.68 -25.34
C ALA A 53 18.09 -4.93 -24.00
N ILE A 54 17.12 -4.08 -23.62
CA ILE A 54 17.10 -3.37 -22.34
C ILE A 54 17.07 -4.37 -21.17
N ILE A 55 16.13 -5.34 -21.21
CA ILE A 55 16.01 -6.37 -20.17
C ILE A 55 17.29 -7.19 -20.05
N ARG A 56 17.96 -7.49 -21.18
CA ARG A 56 19.22 -8.23 -21.19
C ARG A 56 20.34 -7.47 -20.50
N GLU A 57 20.46 -6.17 -20.74
CA GLU A 57 21.45 -5.34 -20.05
C GLU A 57 21.13 -5.16 -18.56
N SER A 58 19.86 -4.99 -18.19
CA SER A 58 19.44 -5.00 -16.77
C SER A 58 19.76 -6.32 -16.07
N SER A 59 19.58 -7.46 -16.76
CA SER A 59 19.89 -8.79 -16.23
C SER A 59 21.38 -8.98 -15.97
N LYS A 60 22.25 -8.44 -16.84
CA LYS A 60 23.70 -8.45 -16.61
C LYS A 60 24.08 -7.63 -15.37
N ALA A 61 23.41 -6.50 -15.12
CA ALA A 61 23.66 -5.71 -13.92
C ALA A 61 23.32 -6.49 -12.64
N ILE A 62 22.18 -7.18 -12.62
CA ILE A 62 21.76 -8.02 -11.49
C ILE A 62 22.77 -9.16 -11.23
N GLN A 63 23.30 -9.79 -12.27
CA GLN A 63 24.32 -10.84 -12.13
C GLN A 63 25.64 -10.33 -11.55
N LYS A 64 26.01 -9.07 -11.82
CA LYS A 64 27.23 -8.44 -11.30
C LYS A 64 27.05 -7.81 -9.92
N LEU A 65 25.80 -7.60 -9.50
CA LEU A 65 25.40 -7.05 -8.21
C LEU A 65 24.55 -8.06 -7.42
N PRO A 66 25.10 -9.21 -6.98
CA PRO A 66 24.30 -10.25 -6.30
C PRO A 66 23.63 -9.75 -5.02
N MET A 67 24.23 -8.75 -4.35
CA MET A 67 23.65 -8.13 -3.15
C MET A 67 22.34 -7.38 -3.43
N LEU A 68 22.06 -7.00 -4.68
CA LEU A 68 20.81 -6.33 -5.09
C LEU A 68 19.59 -7.27 -4.93
N LEU A 69 19.79 -8.58 -5.06
CA LEU A 69 18.72 -9.58 -4.90
C LEU A 69 18.35 -9.80 -3.42
N ILE A 70 19.30 -9.59 -2.52
CA ILE A 70 19.08 -9.65 -1.07
C ILE A 70 18.47 -8.34 -0.55
N TRP A 71 18.67 -7.23 -1.25
CA TRP A 71 18.18 -5.91 -0.83
C TRP A 71 16.69 -5.90 -0.44
N PRO A 72 15.73 -6.47 -1.19
CA PRO A 72 14.30 -6.46 -0.82
C PRO A 72 14.00 -7.06 0.55
N VAL A 73 14.83 -7.98 1.04
CA VAL A 73 14.66 -8.59 2.38
C VAL A 73 14.81 -7.54 3.49
N ILE A 74 15.72 -6.56 3.31
CA ILE A 74 16.02 -5.55 4.33
C ILE A 74 14.81 -4.61 4.57
N PRO A 75 14.22 -3.97 3.54
CA PRO A 75 12.98 -3.21 3.69
C PRO A 75 11.82 -4.05 4.18
N THR A 76 11.69 -5.32 3.75
CA THR A 76 10.62 -6.19 4.25
C THR A 76 10.77 -6.46 5.75
N ALA A 77 11.98 -6.73 6.23
CA ALA A 77 12.24 -6.90 7.66
C ALA A 77 11.92 -5.61 8.44
N PHE A 78 12.31 -4.45 7.91
CA PHE A 78 11.99 -3.16 8.53
C PHE A 78 10.48 -2.87 8.53
N PHE A 79 9.77 -3.24 7.47
CA PHE A 79 8.32 -3.14 7.39
C PHE A 79 7.63 -4.01 8.46
N VAL A 80 8.08 -5.26 8.64
CA VAL A 80 7.54 -6.14 9.71
C VAL A 80 7.79 -5.53 11.09
N GLY A 81 8.99 -5.01 11.34
CA GLY A 81 9.32 -4.31 12.59
C GLY A 81 8.42 -3.09 12.82
N LEU A 82 8.18 -2.29 11.78
CA LEU A 82 7.30 -1.13 11.82
C LEU A 82 5.85 -1.52 12.12
N VAL A 83 5.35 -2.63 11.57
CA VAL A 83 4.01 -3.16 11.87
C VAL A 83 3.92 -3.58 13.33
N ILE A 84 4.88 -4.35 13.85
CA ILE A 84 4.90 -4.77 15.26
C ILE A 84 4.90 -3.55 16.19
N TYR A 85 5.79 -2.58 15.92
CA TYR A 85 5.86 -1.33 16.68
C TYR A 85 4.56 -0.54 16.60
N SER A 86 3.98 -0.39 15.41
CA SER A 86 2.72 0.35 15.20
C SER A 86 1.56 -0.29 15.95
N VAL A 87 1.45 -1.62 15.95
CA VAL A 87 0.42 -2.37 16.68
C VAL A 87 0.61 -2.22 18.19
N ALA A 88 1.85 -2.30 18.70
CA ALA A 88 2.12 -2.11 20.12
C ALA A 88 1.70 -0.70 20.58
N VAL A 89 2.11 0.35 19.86
CA VAL A 89 1.71 1.73 20.17
C VAL A 89 0.21 1.93 20.07
N ALA A 90 -0.45 1.38 19.04
CA ALA A 90 -1.91 1.45 18.91
C ALA A 90 -2.63 0.75 20.07
N ALA A 91 -2.14 -0.40 20.53
CA ALA A 91 -2.69 -1.11 21.68
C ALA A 91 -2.56 -0.29 22.97
N TYR A 92 -1.39 0.32 23.22
CA TYR A 92 -1.23 1.24 24.34
C TYR A 92 -2.16 2.45 24.26
N LEU A 93 -2.34 3.02 23.06
CA LEU A 93 -3.23 4.17 22.83
C LEU A 93 -4.72 3.85 23.02
N LEU A 94 -5.12 2.62 22.71
CA LEU A 94 -6.49 2.14 22.91
C LEU A 94 -6.74 1.75 24.37
N SER A 95 -5.70 1.29 25.08
CA SER A 95 -5.78 0.85 26.48
C SER A 95 -5.66 2.01 27.49
N SER A 96 -5.21 3.20 27.07
CA SER A 96 -5.03 4.35 27.97
C SER A 96 -6.37 5.05 28.25
N ASP A 97 -7.08 4.62 29.29
CA ASP A 97 -8.26 5.34 29.84
C ASP A 97 -7.89 6.66 30.53
N ASP A 98 -6.60 6.83 30.88
CA ASP A 98 -6.06 7.93 31.70
C ASP A 98 -5.97 9.30 31.01
N LEU A 99 -6.17 9.35 29.69
CA LEU A 99 -6.23 10.61 28.95
C LEU A 99 -7.42 11.47 29.42
N THR A 100 -8.47 10.81 29.91
CA THR A 100 -9.67 11.45 30.45
C THR A 100 -9.38 12.14 31.78
N SER A 101 -8.54 11.56 32.64
CA SER A 101 -8.12 12.10 33.95
C SER A 101 -7.16 13.28 33.80
N ALA A 102 -6.15 13.16 32.94
CA ALA A 102 -5.14 14.21 32.72
C ALA A 102 -5.68 15.45 31.98
N VAL A 103 -6.66 15.28 31.09
CA VAL A 103 -7.37 16.40 30.45
C VAL A 103 -8.26 17.13 31.47
N LYS A 104 -8.91 16.42 32.40
CA LYS A 104 -9.68 17.04 33.50
C LYS A 104 -8.77 17.86 34.42
N GLU A 105 -7.57 17.36 34.71
CA GLU A 105 -6.56 18.08 35.50
C GLU A 105 -6.02 19.32 34.77
N SER A 106 -5.74 19.20 33.47
CA SER A 106 -5.28 20.33 32.64
C SER A 106 -6.37 21.39 32.42
N ALA A 107 -7.64 20.99 32.28
CA ALA A 107 -8.78 21.90 32.18
C ALA A 107 -9.03 22.66 33.49
N SER A 108 -8.71 22.07 34.65
CA SER A 108 -8.80 22.75 35.95
C SER A 108 -7.75 23.87 36.13
N THR A 109 -6.69 23.88 35.31
CA THR A 109 -5.64 24.91 35.34
C THR A 109 -6.01 26.13 34.49
N PHE A 110 -6.89 25.98 33.50
CA PHE A 110 -7.40 27.08 32.67
C PHE A 110 -8.80 27.43 33.18
N ASN A 111 -8.95 28.53 33.93
CA ASN A 111 -10.23 29.02 34.50
C ASN A 111 -11.27 29.39 33.41
N VAL A 112 -11.72 28.44 32.60
CA VAL A 112 -12.87 28.59 31.70
C VAL A 112 -14.10 28.13 32.46
N THR A 113 -14.52 28.95 33.41
CA THR A 113 -15.84 28.81 34.03
C THR A 113 -16.86 29.52 33.17
N THR A 114 -17.47 28.80 32.23
CA THR A 114 -18.90 28.87 31.84
C THR A 114 -19.13 28.04 30.58
N GLU A 115 -20.06 27.09 30.66
CA GLU A 115 -20.69 26.35 29.53
C GLU A 115 -20.02 25.10 28.93
N LEU A 116 -19.06 24.44 29.60
CA LEU A 116 -18.55 23.14 29.11
C LEU A 116 -18.96 21.92 29.97
N SER A 117 -19.58 22.16 31.12
CA SER A 117 -19.92 21.12 32.11
C SER A 117 -21.06 20.17 31.71
N ALA A 118 -21.65 20.33 30.52
CA ALA A 118 -22.63 19.40 29.94
C ALA A 118 -22.09 18.61 28.72
N ALA A 119 -20.82 18.81 28.34
CA ALA A 119 -20.19 18.18 27.18
C ALA A 119 -19.20 17.06 27.55
N GLU A 120 -19.30 16.49 28.76
CA GLU A 120 -18.18 15.88 29.48
C GLU A 120 -17.79 14.44 29.05
N GLU A 121 -18.49 13.78 28.13
CA GLU A 121 -18.08 12.44 27.61
C GLU A 121 -17.50 12.48 26.18
N LEU A 122 -17.65 13.59 25.47
CA LEU A 122 -17.27 13.70 24.06
C LEU A 122 -15.80 14.11 23.81
N PRO A 123 -15.11 14.95 24.61
CA PRO A 123 -13.78 15.44 24.24
C PRO A 123 -12.69 14.36 24.33
N ALA A 124 -12.77 13.44 25.31
CA ALA A 124 -11.79 12.37 25.48
C ALA A 124 -11.85 11.35 24.34
N LYS A 125 -13.07 10.91 23.96
CA LYS A 125 -13.28 10.02 22.81
C LYS A 125 -12.84 10.67 21.49
N ARG A 126 -13.03 11.98 21.32
CA ARG A 126 -12.58 12.73 20.13
C ARG A 126 -11.06 12.88 20.09
N LEU A 127 -10.42 13.15 21.22
CA LEU A 127 -8.97 13.25 21.31
C LEU A 127 -8.29 11.91 21.01
N GLN A 128 -8.80 10.81 21.59
CA GLN A 128 -8.33 9.47 21.28
C GLN A 128 -8.48 9.12 19.79
N GLN A 129 -9.59 9.52 19.16
CA GLN A 129 -9.81 9.36 17.72
C GLN A 129 -8.79 10.14 16.86
N VAL A 130 -8.50 11.40 17.22
CA VAL A 130 -7.51 12.22 16.50
C VAL A 130 -6.11 11.65 16.65
N LEU A 131 -5.76 11.20 17.86
CA LEU A 131 -4.45 10.63 18.15
C LEU A 131 -4.25 9.28 17.42
N LEU A 132 -5.29 8.45 17.35
CA LEU A 132 -5.31 7.23 16.55
C LEU A 132 -5.20 7.54 15.05
N ALA A 133 -5.93 8.55 14.55
CA ALA A 133 -5.85 8.97 13.15
C ALA A 133 -4.45 9.47 12.79
N PHE A 134 -3.81 10.24 13.67
CA PHE A 134 -2.43 10.69 13.50
C PHE A 134 -1.45 9.51 13.50
N HIS A 135 -1.62 8.54 14.40
CA HIS A 135 -0.79 7.32 14.44
C HIS A 135 -0.92 6.48 13.16
N VAL A 136 -2.15 6.27 12.67
CA VAL A 136 -2.40 5.57 11.40
C VAL A 136 -1.79 6.34 10.22
N PHE A 137 -1.92 7.66 10.20
CA PHE A 137 -1.28 8.49 9.18
C PHE A 137 0.25 8.38 9.22
N GLY A 138 0.85 8.44 10.42
CA GLY A 138 2.29 8.26 10.62
C GLY A 138 2.79 6.88 10.16
N PHE A 139 2.02 5.82 10.42
CA PHE A 139 2.30 4.48 9.91
C PHE A 139 2.26 4.43 8.38
N LEU A 140 1.23 5.00 7.74
CA LEU A 140 1.14 5.07 6.28
C LEU A 140 2.31 5.87 5.68
N TRP A 141 2.66 7.00 6.28
CA TRP A 141 3.74 7.86 5.80
C TRP A 141 5.12 7.19 5.89
N THR A 142 5.44 6.59 7.04
CA THR A 142 6.70 5.85 7.22
C THR A 142 6.79 4.63 6.32
N ASN A 143 5.68 3.93 6.09
CA ASN A 143 5.61 2.84 5.11
C ASN A 143 5.91 3.33 3.68
N GLN A 144 5.31 4.44 3.25
CA GLN A 144 5.59 5.01 1.92
C GLN A 144 7.04 5.50 1.80
N LEU A 145 7.59 6.07 2.87
CA LEU A 145 8.98 6.52 2.90
C LEU A 145 9.95 5.34 2.75
N LEU A 146 9.69 4.23 3.44
CA LEU A 146 10.50 3.02 3.35
C LEU A 146 10.53 2.47 1.93
N GLN A 147 9.38 2.42 1.25
CA GLN A 147 9.30 1.96 -0.15
C GLN A 147 10.04 2.90 -1.11
N ALA A 148 9.89 4.21 -0.92
CA ALA A 148 10.58 5.22 -1.73
C ALA A 148 12.11 5.08 -1.61
N ILE A 149 12.64 4.95 -0.37
CA ILE A 149 14.07 4.72 -0.12
C ILE A 149 14.51 3.41 -0.79
N SER A 150 13.72 2.35 -0.67
CA SER A 150 14.07 1.03 -1.21
C SER A 150 14.28 1.05 -2.72
N ILE A 151 13.35 1.67 -3.45
CA ILE A 151 13.42 1.80 -4.92
C ILE A 151 14.60 2.67 -5.33
N CYS A 152 14.82 3.79 -4.63
CA CYS A 152 15.96 4.66 -4.90
C CYS A 152 17.30 3.97 -4.64
N VAL A 153 17.42 3.12 -3.62
CA VAL A 153 18.67 2.38 -3.36
C VAL A 153 18.98 1.40 -4.48
N ILE A 154 17.96 0.69 -4.98
CA ILE A 154 18.11 -0.20 -6.14
C ILE A 154 18.56 0.62 -7.36
N ALA A 155 17.85 1.71 -7.66
CA ALA A 155 18.16 2.58 -8.78
C ALA A 155 19.57 3.18 -8.68
N GLY A 156 19.96 3.68 -7.51
CA GLY A 156 21.29 4.23 -7.24
C GLY A 156 22.41 3.19 -7.30
N SER A 157 22.13 1.95 -6.93
CA SER A 157 23.09 0.83 -7.06
C SER A 157 23.29 0.43 -8.51
N VAL A 158 22.21 0.36 -9.30
CA VAL A 158 22.27 0.07 -10.74
C VAL A 158 22.92 1.21 -11.51
N ALA A 159 22.62 2.47 -11.16
CA ALA A 159 23.27 3.64 -11.74
C ALA A 159 24.79 3.59 -11.56
N GLN A 160 25.27 3.38 -10.33
CA GLN A 160 26.70 3.24 -10.06
C GLN A 160 27.34 2.17 -10.94
N PHE A 161 26.70 1.01 -11.11
CA PHE A 161 27.18 -0.04 -12.02
C PHE A 161 27.15 0.35 -13.50
N TYR A 162 26.09 1.02 -13.96
CA TYR A 162 25.92 1.41 -15.36
C TYR A 162 26.99 2.41 -15.80
N TRP A 163 27.29 3.40 -14.96
CA TRP A 163 28.31 4.42 -15.21
C TRP A 163 29.74 3.99 -14.83
N THR A 164 29.95 2.74 -14.40
CA THR A 164 31.31 2.23 -14.17
C THR A 164 31.97 1.89 -15.50
N PRO A 165 33.14 2.49 -15.82
CA PRO A 165 33.87 2.16 -17.05
C PRO A 165 34.31 0.68 -17.02
N PRO A 166 34.31 0.00 -18.18
CA PRO A 166 34.87 -1.35 -18.27
C PRO A 166 36.39 -1.30 -18.01
N SER A 167 36.88 -2.21 -17.17
CA SER A 167 38.32 -2.45 -17.01
C SER A 167 38.91 -3.04 -18.31
N ASP A 168 40.23 -2.99 -18.48
CA ASP A 168 40.96 -3.53 -19.65
C ASP A 168 40.54 -4.96 -20.06
N ASN A 169 40.11 -5.76 -19.09
CA ASN A 169 39.61 -7.13 -19.32
C ASN A 169 38.13 -7.19 -19.80
N GLY A 170 37.52 -6.07 -20.18
CA GLY A 170 36.11 -5.95 -20.56
C GLY A 170 35.11 -6.17 -19.42
N LYS A 171 35.58 -6.36 -18.18
CA LYS A 171 34.75 -6.57 -16.98
C LYS A 171 34.52 -5.23 -16.28
N ARG A 172 33.27 -4.92 -15.95
CA ARG A 172 32.93 -3.79 -15.06
C ARG A 172 33.15 -4.24 -13.61
N THR A 173 34.14 -3.65 -12.94
CA THR A 173 34.43 -3.86 -11.52
C THR A 173 34.02 -2.61 -10.76
N LEU A 174 33.10 -2.75 -9.81
CA LEU A 174 32.67 -1.64 -8.97
C LEU A 174 33.82 -1.24 -8.04
N GLU A 175 34.15 0.06 -8.01
CA GLU A 175 35.18 0.60 -7.10
C GLU A 175 34.75 0.53 -5.63
N ALA A 176 33.44 0.56 -5.36
CA ALA A 176 32.91 0.52 -4.00
C ALA A 176 32.79 -0.93 -3.48
N ARG A 177 33.44 -1.22 -2.35
CA ARG A 177 33.36 -2.51 -1.63
C ARG A 177 31.92 -2.89 -1.24
N PHE A 178 31.06 -1.89 -1.02
CA PHE A 178 29.61 -2.04 -0.74
C PHE A 178 28.79 -1.00 -1.51
N PRO A 179 28.39 -1.27 -2.78
CA PRO A 179 27.70 -0.30 -3.63
C PRO A 179 26.34 0.13 -3.09
N ILE A 180 25.64 -0.79 -2.40
CA ILE A 180 24.32 -0.55 -1.80
C ILE A 180 24.39 0.35 -0.57
N ALA A 181 25.35 0.11 0.33
CA ALA A 181 25.54 0.96 1.51
C ALA A 181 25.93 2.39 1.11
N ARG A 182 26.77 2.52 0.08
CA ARG A 182 27.13 3.81 -0.51
C ARG A 182 25.91 4.50 -1.14
N ALA A 183 25.10 3.78 -1.92
CA ALA A 183 23.85 4.31 -2.48
C ALA A 183 22.91 4.82 -1.38
N LEU A 184 22.71 4.01 -0.33
CA LEU A 184 21.88 4.35 0.82
C LEU A 184 22.39 5.62 1.52
N GLY A 185 23.69 5.74 1.76
CA GLY A 185 24.29 6.93 2.35
C GLY A 185 24.03 8.21 1.53
N TYR A 186 24.18 8.14 0.20
CA TYR A 186 23.86 9.28 -0.67
C TYR A 186 22.38 9.65 -0.65
N ILE A 187 21.50 8.65 -0.68
CA ILE A 187 20.06 8.85 -0.66
C ILE A 187 19.62 9.50 0.64
N LEU A 188 20.10 8.99 1.78
CA LEU A 188 19.78 9.54 3.10
C LEU A 188 20.37 10.94 3.31
N ARG A 189 21.51 11.26 2.71
CA ARG A 189 22.16 12.57 2.87
C ARG A 189 21.57 13.65 1.96
N PHE A 190 21.29 13.32 0.70
CA PHE A 190 20.98 14.30 -0.35
C PHE A 190 19.54 14.25 -0.87
N HIS A 191 18.89 13.08 -0.85
CA HIS A 191 17.56 12.90 -1.46
C HIS A 191 16.44 12.66 -0.43
N LEU A 192 16.79 12.53 0.85
CA LEU A 192 15.83 12.25 1.91
C LEU A 192 14.68 13.26 1.95
N GLY A 193 14.94 14.55 1.77
CA GLY A 193 13.90 15.58 1.76
C GLY A 193 12.84 15.38 0.68
N SER A 194 13.28 15.14 -0.57
CA SER A 194 12.37 14.85 -1.68
C SER A 194 11.62 13.53 -1.50
N LEU A 195 12.27 12.51 -0.92
CA LEU A 195 11.63 11.24 -0.62
C LEU A 195 10.57 11.36 0.48
N CYS A 196 10.85 12.12 1.54
CA CYS A 196 9.90 12.42 2.60
C CYS A 196 8.70 13.20 2.09
N PHE A 197 8.93 14.18 1.21
CA PHE A 197 7.84 14.96 0.61
C PHE A 197 6.99 14.12 -0.36
N GLY A 198 7.65 13.34 -1.24
CA GLY A 198 6.95 12.43 -2.15
C GLY A 198 6.14 11.37 -1.40
N SER A 199 6.72 10.74 -0.38
CA SER A 199 6.02 9.74 0.43
C SER A 199 4.87 10.34 1.23
N PHE A 200 4.99 11.60 1.68
CA PHE A 200 3.93 12.33 2.36
C PHE A 200 2.72 12.52 1.45
N ILE A 201 2.91 12.95 0.20
CA ILE A 201 1.82 13.11 -0.76
C ILE A 201 1.09 11.79 -1.00
N ILE A 202 1.83 10.69 -1.21
CA ILE A 202 1.24 9.37 -1.42
C ILE A 202 0.45 8.91 -0.18
N ALA A 203 1.02 9.08 1.01
CA ALA A 203 0.36 8.72 2.27
C ALA A 203 -0.90 9.56 2.52
N PHE A 204 -0.89 10.85 2.18
CA PHE A 204 -2.06 11.73 2.27
C PHE A 204 -3.20 11.25 1.36
N VAL A 205 -2.90 10.91 0.11
CA VAL A 205 -3.89 10.35 -0.82
C VAL A 205 -4.42 9.00 -0.30
N GLN A 206 -3.57 8.15 0.26
CA GLN A 206 -3.99 6.88 0.86
C GLN A 206 -4.89 7.08 2.07
N PHE A 207 -4.57 8.03 2.93
CA PHE A 207 -5.41 8.40 4.06
C PHE A 207 -6.79 8.89 3.61
N LEU A 208 -6.84 9.76 2.59
CA LEU A 208 -8.09 10.23 2.02
C LEU A 208 -8.94 9.08 1.45
N ARG A 209 -8.30 8.11 0.77
CA ARG A 209 -8.99 6.91 0.27
C ARG A 209 -9.60 6.08 1.41
N ILE A 210 -8.86 5.86 2.49
CA ILE A 210 -9.35 5.13 3.66
C ILE A 210 -10.53 5.86 4.30
N MET A 211 -10.46 7.18 4.41
CA MET A 211 -11.54 8.00 4.96
C MET A 211 -12.81 7.91 4.09
N LEU A 212 -12.69 8.07 2.78
CA LEU A 212 -13.82 7.98 1.86
C LEU A 212 -14.45 6.59 1.87
N GLU A 213 -13.62 5.55 1.92
CA GLU A 213 -14.10 4.16 2.01
C GLU A 213 -14.83 3.90 3.33
N TYR A 214 -14.34 4.46 4.44
CA TYR A 214 -15.03 4.38 5.72
C TYR A 214 -16.41 5.06 5.68
N LEU A 215 -16.49 6.25 5.09
CA LEU A 215 -17.77 6.95 4.90
C LEU A 215 -18.71 6.14 4.00
N ASN A 216 -18.21 5.68 2.86
CA ASN A 216 -18.97 4.86 1.92
C ASN A 216 -19.54 3.61 2.61
N ARG A 217 -18.73 2.88 3.38
CA ARG A 217 -19.19 1.72 4.17
C ARG A 217 -20.28 2.09 5.16
N LYS A 218 -20.19 3.24 5.82
CA LYS A 218 -21.22 3.72 6.76
C LYS A 218 -22.53 4.03 6.04
N TYR A 219 -22.50 4.81 4.95
CA TYR A 219 -23.71 5.18 4.19
C TYR A 219 -24.36 3.98 3.50
N VAL A 220 -23.56 3.08 2.92
CA VAL A 220 -24.06 1.85 2.31
C VAL A 220 -24.69 0.94 3.36
N LYS A 221 -24.04 0.71 4.51
CA LYS A 221 -24.58 -0.13 5.59
C LYS A 221 -25.90 0.43 6.16
N SER A 222 -26.00 1.74 6.34
CA SER A 222 -27.25 2.39 6.77
C SER A 222 -28.39 2.19 5.76
N ARG A 223 -28.09 2.26 4.46
CA ARG A 223 -29.09 2.01 3.40
C ARG A 223 -29.59 0.56 3.43
N TRP A 224 -28.71 -0.42 3.60
CA TRP A 224 -29.09 -1.83 3.74
C TRP A 224 -30.00 -2.07 4.96
N LEU A 225 -29.66 -1.49 6.12
CA LEU A 225 -30.48 -1.61 7.32
C LEU A 225 -31.87 -0.98 7.13
N SER A 226 -31.95 0.14 6.42
CA SER A 226 -33.23 0.79 6.11
C SER A 226 -34.10 -0.03 5.14
N CYS A 227 -33.52 -0.82 4.24
CA CYS A 227 -34.27 -1.75 3.39
C CYS A 227 -34.68 -3.03 4.13
N TYR A 228 -33.90 -3.50 5.10
CA TYR A 228 -34.19 -4.73 5.86
C TYR A 228 -35.26 -4.54 6.93
N PHE A 229 -35.33 -3.36 7.56
CA PHE A 229 -36.32 -3.06 8.61
C PHE A 229 -37.64 -2.45 8.10
N ASN A 230 -37.75 -2.22 6.79
CA ASN A 230 -38.92 -1.61 6.15
C ASN A 230 -39.67 -2.62 5.24
N VAL A 231 -39.53 -3.90 5.57
CA VAL A 231 -40.28 -5.08 5.07
C VAL A 231 -40.80 -5.80 6.30
#